data_AF-P20141-F1
#
_entry.id   AF-P20141-F1
#
_cell.length_a   1.000
_cell.length_b   1.000
_cell.length_c   1.000
_cell.angle_alpha   90.00
_cell.angle_beta   90.00
_cell.angle_gamma   90.00
#
_symmetry.space_group_name_H-M   'P 1'
#
loop_
_entity.id
_entity.type
_entity.pdbx_description
1 polymer ?
#
loop_
_entity_poly.entity_id
_entity_poly.type
_entity_poly.pdbx_seq_one_letter_code
_entity_poly.pdbx_strand_id
1 'polypeptide(L)' 'INVPLTRHKSMRESLREKGIELPYQDPAIKYRPEFATANYMYINQYADTIYYGAISIGTP' A
#
# COMPACT_ATOMS: atom_id res chain seq x y z
N ILE A 1 -12.65 21.42 -6.75
CA ILE A 1 -11.30 21.38 -6.13
C ILE A 1 -10.64 20.12 -6.67
N ASN A 2 -9.46 20.24 -7.28
CA ASN A 2 -8.74 19.09 -7.86
C ASN A 2 -7.45 18.86 -7.08
N VAL A 3 -7.16 17.60 -6.73
CA VAL A 3 -5.91 17.19 -6.10
C VAL A 3 -5.06 16.46 -7.15
N PRO A 4 -3.86 16.95 -7.50
CA PRO A 4 -3.00 16.26 -8.44
C PRO A 4 -2.51 14.93 -7.84
N LEU A 5 -2.62 13.86 -8.63
CA LEU A 5 -2.05 12.55 -8.28
C LEU A 5 -0.77 12.34 -9.07
N THR A 6 0.27 11.87 -8.39
CA THR A 6 1.55 11.51 -9.00
C THR A 6 1.71 10.01 -9.00
N ARG A 7 2.23 9.46 -10.10
CA ARG A 7 2.54 8.03 -10.21
C ARG A 7 3.92 7.75 -9.61
N HIS A 8 4.00 6.75 -8.74
CA HIS A 8 5.23 6.27 -8.11
C HIS A 8 5.42 4.77 -8.37
N LYS A 9 6.62 4.26 -8.05
CA LYS A 9 6.83 2.81 -7.94
C LYS A 9 6.00 2.29 -6.78
N SER A 10 5.39 1.13 -6.97
CA SER A 10 4.69 0.45 -5.89
C SER A 10 5.66 0.03 -4.78
N MET A 11 5.15 -0.24 -3.58
CA MET A 11 5.98 -0.79 -2.51
C MET A 11 6.58 -2.13 -2.92
N ARG A 12 5.81 -2.98 -3.63
CA ARG A 12 6.30 -4.26 -4.16
C ARG A 12 7.47 -4.08 -5.10
N GLU A 13 7.36 -3.17 -6.09
CA GLU A 13 8.46 -2.89 -7.02
C GLU A 13 9.70 -2.36 -6.28
N SER A 14 9.50 -1.41 -5.37
CA SER A 14 10.60 -0.80 -4.60
C SER A 14 11.32 -1.80 -3.69
N LEU A 15 10.60 -2.77 -3.12
CA LEU A 15 11.17 -3.84 -2.32
C LEU A 15 11.86 -4.90 -3.19
N ARG A 16 11.26 -5.26 -4.33
CA ARG A 16 11.85 -6.21 -5.28
C ARG A 16 13.18 -5.71 -5.84
N GLU A 17 13.30 -4.40 -6.10
CA GLU A 17 14.56 -3.78 -6.51
C GLU A 17 15.67 -3.89 -5.44
N LYS A 18 15.29 -4.05 -4.16
CA LYS A 18 16.21 -4.29 -3.04
C LYS A 18 16.42 -5.78 -2.75
N GLY A 19 15.90 -6.68 -3.58
CA GLY A 19 15.96 -8.13 -3.37
C GLY A 19 15.00 -8.65 -2.29
N ILE A 20 14.02 -7.86 -1.86
CA ILE A 20 13.03 -8.25 -0.86
C ILE A 20 11.73 -8.61 -1.58
N GLU A 21 11.34 -9.88 -1.53
CA GLU A 21 10.04 -10.34 -2.03
C GLU A 21 9.01 -10.33 -0.91
N LEU A 22 7.89 -9.64 -1.15
CA LEU A 22 6.75 -9.66 -0.24
C LEU A 22 6.07 -11.04 -0.30
N PRO A 23 5.71 -11.63 0.85
CA PRO A 23 4.94 -12.87 0.88
C PRO A 23 3.60 -12.66 0.19
N TYR A 24 3.07 -13.74 -0.40
CA TYR A 24 1.73 -13.71 -0.96
C TYR A 24 0.70 -13.43 0.15
N GLN A 25 -0.23 -12.53 -0.16
CA GLN A 25 -1.33 -12.18 0.71
C GLN A 25 -2.58 -12.01 -0.16
N ASP A 26 -3.67 -12.66 0.23
CA ASP A 26 -4.93 -12.58 -0.49
C ASP A 26 -5.51 -11.15 -0.41
N PRO A 27 -5.68 -10.45 -1.55
CA PRO A 27 -6.26 -9.11 -1.59
C PRO A 27 -7.70 -9.05 -1.05
N ALA A 28 -8.44 -10.17 -1.09
CA ALA A 28 -9.82 -10.24 -0.62
C ALA A 28 -9.94 -9.95 0.89
N ILE A 29 -8.88 -10.19 1.67
CA ILE A 29 -8.83 -9.90 3.10
C ILE A 29 -9.13 -8.41 3.39
N LYS A 30 -8.87 -7.49 2.43
CA LYS A 30 -9.20 -6.06 2.56
C LYS A 30 -10.68 -5.80 2.80
N TYR A 31 -11.51 -6.63 2.17
CA TYR A 31 -12.95 -6.50 2.20
C TYR A 31 -13.60 -7.52 3.14
N ARG A 32 -12.80 -8.42 3.71
CA ARG A 32 -13.22 -9.49 4.62
C ARG A 32 -12.21 -9.68 5.76
N PRO A 33 -12.17 -8.73 6.71
CA PRO A 33 -11.20 -8.74 7.80
C PRO A 33 -11.31 -9.98 8.71
N GLU A 34 -12.45 -10.67 8.69
CA GLU A 34 -12.66 -11.93 9.41
C GLU A 34 -11.69 -13.05 9.00
N PHE A 35 -11.05 -12.95 7.83
CA PHE A 35 -10.03 -13.90 7.37
C PHE A 35 -8.59 -13.45 7.66
N ALA A 36 -8.38 -12.33 8.33
CA ALA A 36 -7.04 -11.88 8.70
C ALA A 36 -6.44 -12.81 9.77
N THR A 37 -5.28 -13.40 9.45
CA THR A 37 -4.52 -14.23 10.40
C THR A 37 -3.48 -13.40 11.16
N ALA A 38 -2.84 -13.95 12.19
CA ALA A 38 -1.84 -13.23 12.99
C ALA A 38 -0.63 -12.71 12.17
N ASN A 39 -0.34 -13.31 11.02
CA ASN A 39 0.76 -12.90 10.12
C ASN A 39 0.34 -11.81 9.12
N TYR A 40 -0.88 -11.30 9.23
CA TYR A 40 -1.40 -10.25 8.37
C TYR A 40 -0.79 -8.90 8.72
N MET A 41 -0.03 -8.31 7.78
CA MET A 41 0.32 -6.89 7.83
C MET A 41 -0.69 -6.10 7.00
N TYR A 42 -1.36 -5.14 7.64
CA TYR A 42 -2.38 -4.29 7.00
C TYR A 42 -1.84 -3.52 5.79
N ILE A 43 -0.58 -3.10 5.85
CA ILE A 43 0.06 -2.30 4.80
C ILE A 43 0.26 -3.08 3.49
N ASN A 44 0.36 -4.41 3.55
CA ASN A 44 0.59 -5.25 2.37
C ASN A 44 -0.56 -5.17 1.36
N GLN A 45 -1.77 -4.80 1.79
CA GLN A 45 -2.90 -4.59 0.86
C GLN A 45 -2.71 -3.37 -0.06
N TYR A 46 -1.76 -2.50 0.28
CA TYR A 46 -1.39 -1.35 -0.50
C TYR A 46 -0.10 -1.59 -1.28
N ALA A 47 0.45 -2.81 -1.26
CA ALA A 47 1.75 -3.15 -1.86
C ALA A 47 1.87 -2.74 -3.33
N ASP A 48 0.76 -2.77 -4.06
CA ASP A 48 0.66 -2.50 -5.48
C ASP A 48 0.02 -1.11 -5.77
N THR A 49 -0.14 -0.26 -4.76
CA THR A 49 -0.64 1.12 -4.93
C THR A 49 0.42 1.99 -5.61
N ILE A 50 0.02 2.77 -6.62
CA ILE A 50 0.95 3.58 -7.44
C ILE A 50 0.62 5.07 -7.54
N TYR A 51 -0.56 5.52 -7.10
CA TYR A 51 -0.96 6.93 -7.17
C TYR A 51 -1.09 7.55 -5.79
N TYR A 52 -0.44 8.70 -5.60
CA TYR A 52 -0.42 9.42 -4.32
C TYR A 52 -0.67 10.92 -4.53
N GLY A 53 -1.42 11.53 -3.61
CA GLY A 53 -1.69 12.97 -3.56
C GLY A 53 -1.23 13.54 -2.22
N ALA A 54 -0.72 14.77 -2.23
CA ALA A 54 -0.25 15.43 -1.02
C ALA A 54 -1.42 16.00 -0.20
N ILE A 55 -1.31 15.91 1.12
CA ILE A 55 -2.16 16.60 2.08
C ILE A 55 -1.27 17.31 3.12
N SER A 56 -1.76 18.39 3.70
CA SER A 56 -1.11 19.09 4.82
C SER A 56 -2.08 19.22 5.98
N ILE A 57 -1.61 19.03 7.20
CA ILE A 57 -2.43 19.06 8.43
C ILE A 57 -1.77 20.00 9.43
N GLY A 58 -2.56 20.88 10.07
CA GLY A 58 -2.09 21.84 11.07
C GLY A 58 -2.05 23.28 10.56
N THR A 59 -1.60 24.18 11.44
CA THR A 59 -1.27 25.57 11.13
C THR A 59 0.25 25.68 11.28
N PRO A 60 0.98 26.10 10.23
CA PRO A 60 2.44 26.09 10.23
C PRO A 60 3.06 26.93 11.37
#